data_AF-A0A2G9RXS5-F1
#
_entry.id   AF-A0A2G9RXS5-F1
#
_cell.length_a   1.000
_cell.length_b   1.000
_cell.length_c   1.000
_cell.angle_alpha   90.00
_cell.angle_beta   90.00
_cell.angle_gamma   90.00
#
_symmetry.space_group_name_H-M   'P 1'
#
loop_
_entity.id
_entity.type
_entity.pdbx_description
1 polymer ?
#
loop_
_entity_poly.entity_id
_entity_poly.type
_entity_poly.pdbx_seq_one_letter_code
_entity_poly.pdbx_strand_id
1 'polypeptide(L)'
;MAPTREMSVETKERIIKLLQDGRSSRNVANDVGCSQSAVSKIWTKYKSNGKVVKGKRTGRPRKTSMYQDKKLKEICLENRKCTTKQMKNKWSELGVNVCDRTVRHRLKEMGLSAMEKKLAEYKCNTNEAIKLKL
;
A
#
# COMPACT_ATOMS: atom_id res chain seq x y z
N MET A 1 20.98 0.45 7.40
CA MET A 1 20.67 1.18 8.65
C MET A 1 19.53 0.49 9.37
N ALA A 2 19.70 0.18 10.64
CA ALA A 2 18.66 -0.42 11.47
C ALA A 2 17.57 0.62 11.82
N PRO A 3 16.30 0.19 11.99
CA PRO A 3 15.26 1.07 12.49
C PRO A 3 15.61 1.52 13.91
N THR A 4 15.62 2.84 14.14
CA THR A 4 15.80 3.38 15.49
C THR A 4 14.60 3.02 16.36
N ARG A 5 14.85 2.60 17.60
CA ARG A 5 13.80 2.29 18.57
C ARG A 5 12.94 3.54 18.79
N GLU A 6 11.64 3.42 18.59
CA GLU A 6 10.73 4.54 18.80
C GLU A 6 10.42 4.72 20.29
N MET A 7 10.38 5.98 20.73
CA MET A 7 9.86 6.33 22.05
C MET A 7 8.38 5.96 22.16
N SER A 8 7.94 5.52 23.35
CA SER A 8 6.53 5.21 23.63
C SER A 8 5.65 6.44 23.42
N VAL A 9 4.35 6.20 23.18
CA VAL A 9 3.38 7.27 22.96
C VAL A 9 3.21 8.10 24.23
N GLU A 10 3.08 7.43 25.39
CA GLU A 10 2.97 8.03 26.71
C GLU A 10 4.12 9.01 27.00
N THR A 11 5.37 8.62 26.71
CA THR A 11 6.51 9.50 26.94
C THR A 11 6.48 10.73 26.03
N LYS A 12 6.05 10.58 24.77
CA LYS A 12 5.90 11.72 23.85
C LYS A 12 4.79 12.67 24.31
N GLU A 13 3.67 12.14 24.81
CA GLU A 13 2.58 12.96 25.36
C GLU A 13 3.04 13.74 26.59
N ARG A 14 3.78 13.10 27.50
CA ARG A 14 4.39 13.77 28.66
C ARG A 14 5.31 14.90 28.23
N ILE A 15 6.19 14.67 27.24
CA ILE A 15 7.08 15.71 26.68
C ILE A 15 6.26 16.88 26.14
N ILE A 16 5.20 16.61 25.37
CA ILE A 16 4.38 17.66 24.75
C ILE A 16 3.65 18.48 25.81
N LYS A 17 3.05 17.84 26.82
CA LYS A 17 2.40 18.54 27.95
C LYS A 17 3.37 19.47 28.67
N LEU A 18 4.55 18.98 29.04
CA LEU A 18 5.56 19.81 29.74
C LEU A 18 6.05 21.00 28.90
N LEU A 19 6.12 20.85 27.58
CA LEU A 19 6.48 21.95 26.68
C LEU A 19 5.32 22.96 26.49
N GLN A 20 4.07 22.50 26.52
CA GLN A 20 2.89 23.37 26.51
C GLN A 20 2.81 24.20 27.80
N ASP A 21 3.23 23.64 28.95
CA ASP A 21 3.35 24.34 30.23
C ASP A 21 4.48 25.39 30.26
N GLY A 22 5.21 25.57 29.15
CA GLY A 22 6.27 26.59 29.03
C GLY A 22 7.65 26.17 29.56
N ARG A 23 7.86 24.89 29.91
CA ARG A 23 9.18 24.43 30.36
C ARG A 23 10.19 24.41 29.22
N SER A 24 11.46 24.69 29.55
CA SER A 24 12.55 24.63 28.58
C SER A 24 12.80 23.20 28.08
N SER A 25 13.20 23.05 26.81
CA SER A 25 13.48 21.71 26.25
C SER A 25 14.61 20.97 26.98
N ARG A 26 15.53 21.70 27.63
CA ARG A 26 16.61 21.12 28.44
C ARG A 26 16.06 20.50 29.72
N ASN A 27 15.17 21.20 30.42
CA ASN A 27 14.57 20.68 31.65
C ASN A 27 13.69 19.46 31.34
N VAL A 28 12.88 19.53 30.28
CA VAL A 28 12.06 18.39 29.84
C VAL A 28 12.91 17.18 29.46
N ALA A 29 14.05 17.39 28.81
CA ALA A 29 14.98 16.32 28.47
C ALA A 29 15.52 15.60 29.71
N ASN A 30 15.92 16.36 30.73
CA ASN A 30 16.40 15.83 32.01
C ASN A 30 15.28 15.09 32.77
N ASP A 31 14.08 15.68 32.86
CA ASP A 31 12.94 15.10 33.58
C ASP A 31 12.45 13.77 32.99
N VAL A 32 12.60 13.62 31.67
CA VAL A 32 12.15 12.45 30.92
C VAL A 32 13.29 11.44 30.70
N GLY A 33 14.54 11.83 30.93
CA GLY A 33 15.71 10.99 30.70
C GLY A 33 15.99 10.73 29.21
N CYS A 34 15.81 11.75 28.37
CA CYS A 34 16.07 11.65 26.92
C CYS A 34 16.95 12.81 26.43
N SER A 35 17.44 12.74 25.18
CA SER A 35 18.26 13.82 24.64
C SER A 35 17.42 15.05 24.29
N GLN A 36 18.00 16.25 24.48
CA GLN A 36 17.35 17.51 24.07
C GLN A 36 16.95 17.50 22.58
N SER A 37 17.75 16.86 21.72
CA SER A 37 17.43 16.70 20.29
C SER A 37 16.19 15.85 20.05
N ALA A 38 15.92 14.82 20.88
CA ALA A 38 14.71 14.03 20.80
C ALA A 38 13.48 14.87 21.18
N VAL A 39 13.56 15.65 22.26
CA VAL A 39 12.53 16.58 22.70
C VAL A 39 12.20 17.60 21.59
N SER A 40 13.24 18.23 21.02
CA SER A 40 13.09 19.19 19.92
C SER A 40 12.41 18.56 18.70
N LYS A 41 12.85 17.36 18.27
CA LYS A 41 12.23 16.64 17.14
C LYS A 41 10.74 16.32 17.38
N ILE A 42 10.39 15.92 18.60
CA ILE A 42 9.00 15.62 18.97
C ILE A 42 8.17 16.91 18.91
N TRP A 43 8.66 18.00 19.48
CA TRP A 43 7.98 19.29 19.50
C TRP A 43 7.74 19.87 18.12
N THR A 44 8.77 19.90 17.27
CA THR A 44 8.65 20.39 15.88
C THR A 44 7.62 19.58 15.09
N LYS A 45 7.64 18.25 15.25
CA LYS A 45 6.68 17.36 14.58
C LYS A 45 5.25 17.53 15.09
N TYR A 46 5.09 17.77 16.40
CA TYR A 46 3.80 18.06 16.99
C TYR A 46 3.25 19.39 16.49
N LYS A 47 4.07 20.45 16.44
CA LYS A 47 3.66 21.75 15.89
C LYS A 47 3.24 21.67 14.41
N SER A 48 3.92 20.84 13.60
CA SER A 48 3.59 20.71 12.18
C SER A 48 2.33 19.90 11.92
N ASN A 49 2.13 18.79 12.64
CA ASN A 49 1.11 17.79 12.30
C ASN A 49 -0.04 17.70 13.33
N GLY A 50 0.12 18.30 14.51
CA GLY A 50 -0.81 18.20 15.64
C GLY A 50 -0.92 16.79 16.26
N LYS A 51 -0.06 15.85 15.86
CA LYS A 51 -0.18 14.43 16.21
C LYS A 51 1.04 13.94 16.97
N VAL A 52 0.79 13.27 18.09
CA VAL A 52 1.82 12.59 18.89
C VAL A 52 2.22 11.26 18.25
N VAL A 53 1.22 10.54 17.75
CA VAL A 53 1.40 9.25 17.10
C VAL A 53 1.98 9.46 15.70
N LYS A 54 2.93 8.60 15.36
CA LYS A 54 3.50 8.57 14.02
C LYS A 54 2.47 8.06 13.01
N GLY A 55 2.26 8.83 11.95
CA GLY A 55 1.43 8.37 10.82
C GLY A 55 2.01 7.12 10.15
N LYS A 56 1.14 6.34 9.49
CA LYS A 56 1.58 5.22 8.66
C LYS A 56 2.53 5.74 7.58
N ARG A 57 3.67 5.08 7.42
CA ARG A 57 4.57 5.37 6.29
C ARG A 57 3.87 4.98 5.00
N THR A 58 3.91 5.86 4.01
CA THR A 58 3.58 5.44 2.65
C THR A 58 4.70 4.52 2.15
N GLY A 59 4.33 3.39 1.57
CA GLY A 59 5.29 2.50 0.93
C GLY A 59 5.84 3.10 -0.37
N ARG A 60 6.70 2.34 -1.05
CA ARG A 60 7.17 2.73 -2.38
C ARG A 60 5.97 2.92 -3.34
N PRO A 61 5.92 4.02 -4.11
CA PRO A 61 4.85 4.21 -5.09
C PRO A 61 4.83 3.07 -6.11
N ARG A 62 3.63 2.76 -6.61
CA ARG A 62 3.42 1.73 -7.62
C ARG A 62 4.04 2.18 -8.95
N LYS A 63 4.56 1.23 -9.71
CA LYS A 63 4.99 1.47 -11.10
C LYS A 63 3.79 1.60 -12.06
N THR A 64 2.66 1.00 -11.69
CA THR A 64 1.45 0.96 -12.51
C THR A 64 0.41 1.95 -11.97
N SER A 65 -0.37 2.53 -12.87
CA SER A 65 -1.53 3.35 -12.57
C SER A 65 -2.81 2.50 -12.51
N MET A 66 -3.83 2.98 -11.79
CA MET A 66 -5.15 2.35 -11.75
C MET A 66 -5.76 2.16 -13.15
N TYR A 67 -5.52 3.08 -14.09
CA TYR A 67 -6.00 2.95 -15.46
C TYR A 67 -5.33 1.77 -16.19
N GLN A 68 -4.02 1.61 -16.00
CA GLN A 68 -3.26 0.51 -16.61
C GLN A 68 -3.68 -0.83 -16.02
N ASP A 69 -3.95 -0.88 -14.71
CA ASP A 69 -4.45 -2.10 -14.04
C ASP A 69 -5.86 -2.47 -14.57
N LYS A 70 -6.74 -1.49 -14.87
CA LYS A 70 -8.03 -1.73 -15.54
C LYS A 70 -7.85 -2.33 -16.94
N LYS A 71 -6.93 -1.80 -17.74
CA LYS A 71 -6.60 -2.36 -19.06
C LYS A 71 -6.05 -3.77 -18.97
N LEU A 72 -5.21 -4.05 -17.98
CA LEU A 72 -4.73 -5.41 -17.72
C LEU A 72 -5.87 -6.38 -17.40
N LYS A 73 -6.88 -5.92 -16.63
CA LYS A 73 -8.09 -6.69 -16.34
C LYS A 73 -8.92 -6.97 -17.59
N GLU A 74 -9.12 -5.99 -18.47
CA GLU A 74 -9.80 -6.18 -19.76
C GLU A 74 -9.11 -7.26 -20.61
N ILE A 75 -7.79 -7.17 -20.77
CA ILE A 75 -6.98 -8.15 -21.52
C ILE A 75 -7.11 -9.56 -20.91
N CYS A 76 -7.15 -9.65 -19.57
CA CYS A 76 -7.33 -10.91 -18.86
C CYS A 76 -8.70 -11.55 -19.12
N LEU A 77 -9.75 -10.73 -19.13
CA LEU A 77 -11.13 -11.19 -19.30
C LEU A 77 -11.41 -11.60 -20.74
N GLU A 78 -10.83 -10.89 -21.72
CA GLU A 78 -10.92 -11.22 -23.14
C GLU A 78 -10.27 -12.58 -23.44
N ASN A 79 -9.10 -12.85 -22.84
CA ASN A 79 -8.31 -14.05 -23.09
C ASN A 79 -8.00 -14.83 -21.80
N ARG A 80 -9.01 -15.44 -21.17
CA ARG A 80 -8.86 -16.09 -19.84
C ARG A 80 -7.79 -17.19 -19.74
N LYS A 81 -7.36 -17.78 -20.87
CA LYS A 81 -6.29 -18.81 -20.91
C LYS A 81 -4.89 -18.24 -21.12
N CYS A 82 -4.74 -16.92 -21.27
CA CYS A 82 -3.44 -16.32 -21.56
C CYS A 82 -2.47 -16.45 -20.38
N THR A 83 -1.19 -16.69 -20.70
CA THR A 83 -0.13 -16.78 -19.68
C THR A 83 0.32 -15.40 -19.23
N THR A 84 0.88 -15.29 -18.03
CA THR A 84 1.40 -14.01 -17.51
C THR A 84 2.48 -13.39 -18.41
N LYS A 85 3.24 -14.23 -19.14
CA LYS A 85 4.24 -13.78 -20.13
C LYS A 85 3.58 -13.15 -21.36
N GLN A 86 2.53 -13.76 -21.88
CA GLN A 86 1.75 -13.20 -23.00
C GLN A 86 1.08 -11.88 -22.60
N MET A 87 0.50 -11.81 -21.39
CA MET A 87 -0.09 -10.58 -20.85
C MET A 87 0.95 -9.48 -20.68
N LYS A 88 2.13 -9.80 -20.14
CA LYS A 88 3.25 -8.86 -20.04
C LYS A 88 3.61 -8.27 -21.41
N ASN A 89 3.71 -9.10 -22.44
CA ASN A 89 4.05 -8.64 -23.79
C ASN A 89 2.99 -7.68 -24.34
N LYS A 90 1.70 -8.06 -24.31
CA LYS A 90 0.58 -7.18 -24.70
C LYS A 90 0.55 -5.87 -23.90
N TRP A 91 0.88 -5.93 -22.61
CA TRP A 91 0.89 -4.75 -21.76
C TRP A 91 2.12 -3.85 -22.02
N SER A 92 3.22 -4.44 -22.47
CA SER A 92 4.42 -3.73 -22.91
C SER A 92 4.18 -2.98 -24.23
N GLU A 93 3.36 -3.54 -25.14
CA GLU A 93 2.92 -2.85 -26.37
C GLU A 93 2.14 -1.57 -26.05
N LEU A 94 1.40 -1.55 -24.93
CA LEU A 94 0.70 -0.38 -24.40
C LEU A 94 1.63 0.59 -23.63
N GLY A 95 2.95 0.40 -23.72
CA GLY A 95 3.96 1.27 -23.10
C GLY A 95 4.24 0.97 -21.62
N VAL A 96 3.70 -0.12 -21.05
CA VAL A 96 3.91 -0.47 -19.63
C VAL A 96 5.00 -1.53 -19.48
N ASN A 97 6.24 -1.07 -19.24
CA ASN A 97 7.36 -1.99 -19.01
C ASN A 97 7.38 -2.52 -17.57
N VAL A 98 6.90 -3.74 -17.34
CA VAL A 98 6.92 -4.42 -16.04
C VAL A 98 7.39 -5.87 -16.15
N CYS A 99 7.85 -6.45 -15.05
CA CYS A 99 8.09 -7.90 -15.01
C CYS A 99 6.76 -8.68 -14.89
N ASP A 100 6.79 -9.94 -15.32
CA ASP A 100 5.69 -10.90 -15.20
C ASP A 100 5.20 -11.08 -13.76
N ARG A 101 6.11 -10.99 -12.78
CA ARG A 101 5.77 -11.01 -11.35
C ARG A 101 4.87 -9.85 -10.95
N THR A 102 5.10 -8.65 -11.47
CA THR A 102 4.23 -7.49 -11.23
C THR A 102 2.85 -7.73 -11.83
N VAL A 103 2.77 -8.26 -13.05
CA VAL A 103 1.50 -8.64 -13.70
C VAL A 103 0.71 -9.61 -12.81
N ARG A 104 1.36 -10.68 -12.32
CA ARG A 104 0.73 -11.66 -11.43
C ARG A 104 0.22 -11.03 -10.13
N HIS A 105 1.02 -10.16 -9.50
CA HIS A 105 0.60 -9.43 -8.30
C HIS A 105 -0.60 -8.53 -8.55
N ARG A 106 -0.64 -7.80 -9.67
CA ARG A 106 -1.79 -6.97 -10.04
C ARG A 106 -3.05 -7.80 -10.25
N LEU A 107 -2.96 -8.91 -10.97
CA LEU A 107 -4.09 -9.81 -11.16
C LEU A 107 -4.59 -10.39 -9.84
N LYS A 108 -3.68 -10.77 -8.94
CA LYS A 108 -4.04 -11.25 -7.59
C LYS A 108 -4.73 -10.18 -6.76
N GLU A 109 -4.23 -8.94 -6.77
CA GLU A 109 -4.88 -7.80 -6.11
C GLU A 109 -6.29 -7.52 -6.63
N MET A 110 -6.54 -7.79 -7.92
CA MET A 110 -7.86 -7.66 -8.55
C MET A 110 -8.76 -8.89 -8.38
N GLY A 111 -8.32 -9.92 -7.65
CA GLY A 111 -9.06 -11.16 -7.47
C GLY A 111 -9.13 -12.06 -8.71
N LEU A 112 -8.30 -11.81 -9.72
CA LEU A 112 -8.25 -12.55 -10.98
C LEU A 112 -7.25 -13.72 -10.94
N SER A 113 -6.90 -14.21 -9.75
CA SER A 113 -6.04 -15.38 -9.60
C SER A 113 -6.84 -16.66 -9.86
N ALA A 114 -6.70 -17.22 -11.06
CA ALA A 114 -7.31 -18.52 -11.41
C ALA A 114 -6.44 -19.31 -12.42
N MET A 115 -5.12 -19.29 -12.26
CA MET A 115 -4.26 -20.35 -12.82
C MET A 115 -4.07 -21.52 -11.84
N GLU A 116 -4.60 -21.42 -10.62
CA GLU A 116 -4.73 -22.53 -9.68
C GLU A 116 -6.23 -22.86 -9.54
N LYS A 117 -6.72 -23.71 -10.46
CA LYS A 117 -7.96 -24.49 -10.35
C LYS A 117 -9.23 -23.77 -9.86
N LYS A 118 -9.85 -22.93 -10.70
CA LYS A 118 -11.31 -22.67 -10.64
C LYS A 118 -12.02 -22.93 -11.97
N LEU A 119 -11.73 -24.07 -12.60
CA LEU A 119 -12.48 -24.56 -13.76
C LEU A 119 -13.78 -25.31 -13.39
N ALA A 120 -14.21 -25.28 -12.12
CA ALA A 120 -15.37 -26.04 -11.65
C ALA A 120 -16.62 -25.19 -11.28
N GLU A 121 -16.50 -23.90 -10.95
CA GLU A 121 -17.66 -23.13 -10.44
C GLU A 121 -18.32 -22.17 -11.44
N TYR A 122 -17.69 -21.85 -12.58
CA TYR A 122 -18.27 -20.94 -13.59
C TYR A 122 -18.99 -21.66 -14.75
N LYS A 123 -19.35 -22.94 -14.58
CA LYS A 123 -20.05 -23.75 -15.60
C LYS A 123 -21.59 -23.74 -15.47
N CYS A 124 -22.20 -22.78 -14.77
CA CYS A 124 -23.66 -22.77 -14.57
C CYS A 124 -24.40 -21.54 -15.15
N ASN A 125 -23.87 -20.82 -16.15
CA ASN A 125 -24.63 -19.70 -16.77
C ASN A 125 -24.45 -19.59 -18.30
N THR A 126 -24.30 -20.73 -19.00
CA THR A 126 -24.21 -20.75 -20.47
C THR A 126 -25.33 -21.52 -21.18
N ASN A 127 -26.38 -21.93 -20.45
CA ASN A 127 -27.53 -22.62 -21.07
C ASN A 127 -28.73 -21.71 -21.38
N GLU A 128 -28.64 -20.39 -21.15
CA GLU A 128 -29.77 -19.47 -21.41
C GLU A 128 -29.70 -18.76 -22.77
N ALA A 129 -28.58 -18.84 -23.50
CA ALA A 129 -28.42 -18.15 -24.79
C ALA A 129 -28.68 -19.04 -26.04
N ILE A 130 -28.86 -20.36 -25.88
CA ILE A 130 -29.15 -21.26 -27.01
C ILE A 130 -30.67 -21.46 -27.23
N LYS A 131 -31.52 -20.98 -26.32
CA LYS A 131 -32.98 -21.16 -26.39
C LYS A 131 -33.75 -20.04 -27.12
N LEU A 132 -33.07 -19.13 -27.83
CA LEU A 132 -33.68 -18.03 -28.59
C LEU A 132 -33.41 -18.10 -30.11
N LYS A 133 -33.05 -19.28 -30.62
CA LYS A 133 -32.94 -19.57 -32.07
C LYS A 133 -33.52 -20.93 -32.45
N LEU A 134 -34.68 -21.25 -31.90
CA LEU A 134 -35.67 -22.16 -32.48
C LEU A 134 -37.00 -21.41 -32.53
#